data_AF-A0A3G8LS49-F1
#
_entry.id   AF-A0A3G8LS49-F1
#
_cell.length_a   1.000
_cell.length_b   1.000
_cell.length_c   1.000
_cell.angle_alpha   90.00
_cell.angle_beta   90.00
_cell.angle_gamma   90.00
#
_symmetry.space_group_name_H-M   'P 1'
#
loop_
_entity.id
_entity.type
_entity.pdbx_description
1 polymer ?
#
loop_
_entity_poly.entity_id
_entity_poly.type
_entity_poly.pdbx_seq_one_letter_code
_entity_poly.pdbx_strand_id
1 'polypeptide(L)'
;MFSDNYVINKSQKAFLRKLYLAHLLDEEQHNLLSLQKLTLMPRRTLQDAIAAFVDIGIEVDFVQQGQRHNEGYYRISTWGPISSAWVNSHFEQIKQHIEMVDEPSMVR
;
A
#
# COMPACT_ATOMS: atom_id res chain seq x y z
N MET A 1 15.12 -6.33 -10.19
CA MET A 1 13.67 -6.01 -10.29
C MET A 1 13.40 -4.51 -10.21
N PHE A 2 14.39 -3.67 -9.88
CA PHE A 2 14.26 -2.20 -9.81
C PHE A 2 15.44 -1.51 -10.50
N SER A 3 15.61 -1.73 -11.80
CA SER A 3 16.39 -0.80 -12.63
C SER A 3 15.45 0.34 -13.04
N ASP A 4 15.95 1.57 -13.11
CA ASP A 4 15.15 2.81 -13.27
C ASP A 4 14.22 2.84 -14.50
N ASN A 5 14.36 1.89 -15.44
CA ASN A 5 13.55 1.74 -16.65
C ASN A 5 12.69 0.46 -16.68
N TYR A 6 12.50 -0.23 -15.56
CA TYR A 6 11.73 -1.48 -15.53
C TYR A 6 10.22 -1.21 -15.51
N VAL A 7 9.54 -1.51 -16.63
CA VAL A 7 8.09 -1.44 -16.72
C VAL A 7 7.48 -2.64 -15.97
N ILE A 8 6.72 -2.37 -14.92
CA ILE A 8 6.02 -3.41 -14.16
C ILE A 8 4.66 -3.73 -14.79
N ASN A 9 4.28 -5.00 -14.80
CA ASN A 9 2.95 -5.43 -15.24
C ASN A 9 1.88 -5.19 -14.15
N LYS A 10 0.60 -5.40 -14.51
CA LYS A 10 -0.54 -5.17 -13.60
C LYS A 10 -0.44 -5.97 -12.29
N SER A 11 -0.04 -7.24 -12.36
CA SER A 11 0.07 -8.10 -11.18
C SER A 11 1.22 -7.66 -10.27
N GLN A 12 2.36 -7.26 -10.84
CA GLN A 12 3.47 -6.67 -10.11
C GLN A 12 3.07 -5.34 -9.44
N LYS A 13 2.38 -4.45 -10.16
CA LYS A 13 1.86 -3.17 -9.60
C LYS A 13 0.86 -3.43 -8.46
N ALA A 14 0.03 -4.46 -8.58
CA ALA A 14 -0.88 -4.87 -7.50
C ALA A 14 -0.12 -5.39 -6.27
N PHE A 15 0.88 -6.24 -6.45
CA PHE A 15 1.71 -6.76 -5.36
C PHE A 15 2.48 -5.64 -4.66
N LEU A 16 3.18 -4.78 -5.41
CA LEU A 16 3.95 -3.66 -4.88
C LEU A 16 3.05 -2.65 -4.15
N ARG A 17 1.80 -2.44 -4.60
CA ARG A 17 0.84 -1.59 -3.88
C ARG A 17 0.53 -2.12 -2.49
N LYS A 18 0.44 -3.46 -2.33
CA LYS A 18 0.21 -4.06 -1.01
C LYS A 18 1.38 -3.76 -0.08
N LEU A 19 2.62 -3.93 -0.57
CA LEU A 19 3.84 -3.64 0.21
C LEU A 19 3.96 -2.16 0.58
N TYR A 20 3.71 -1.27 -0.39
CA TYR A 20 3.71 0.17 -0.18
C TYR A 20 2.72 0.59 0.91
N LEU A 21 1.46 0.14 0.80
CA LEU A 21 0.44 0.47 1.80
C LEU A 21 0.75 -0.16 3.16
N ALA A 22 1.24 -1.41 3.21
CA ALA A 22 1.62 -2.06 4.46
C ALA A 22 2.73 -1.27 5.18
N HIS A 23 3.72 -0.77 4.44
CA HIS A 23 4.78 0.06 5.02
C HIS A 23 4.23 1.36 5.61
N LEU A 24 3.37 2.08 4.89
CA LEU A 24 2.72 3.29 5.42
C LEU A 24 1.94 3.02 6.71
N LEU A 25 1.20 1.90 6.76
CA LEU A 25 0.43 1.50 7.94
C LEU A 25 1.28 1.05 9.13
N ASP A 26 2.54 0.66 8.89
CA ASP A 26 3.47 0.23 9.94
C ASP A 26 4.23 1.42 10.54
N GLU A 27 4.48 2.46 9.75
CA GLU A 27 5.16 3.69 10.18
C GLU A 27 4.24 4.64 10.94
N GLU A 28 2.99 4.81 10.49
CA GLU A 28 2.05 5.78 11.07
C GLU A 28 0.60 5.25 11.17
N GLN A 29 -0.16 5.84 12.10
CA GLN A 29 -1.58 5.50 12.26
C GLN A 29 -2.40 6.10 11.12
N HIS A 30 -2.87 5.22 10.24
CA HIS A 30 -3.68 5.61 9.09
C HIS A 30 -5.04 4.92 9.05
N ASN A 31 -6.02 5.62 8.51
CA ASN A 31 -7.31 5.07 8.08
C ASN A 31 -7.51 5.33 6.59
N LEU A 32 -8.62 4.85 6.02
CA LEU A 32 -8.87 5.04 4.58
C LEU A 32 -8.87 6.51 4.15
N LEU A 33 -9.33 7.43 5.00
CA LEU A 33 -9.36 8.86 4.68
C LEU A 33 -7.95 9.46 4.67
N SER A 34 -7.11 9.15 5.67
CA SER A 34 -5.74 9.65 5.71
C SER A 34 -4.88 9.03 4.61
N LEU A 35 -5.03 7.73 4.30
CA LEU A 35 -4.39 7.10 3.14
C LEU A 35 -4.81 7.73 1.81
N GLN A 36 -6.11 8.02 1.64
CA GLN A 36 -6.60 8.65 0.41
C GLN A 36 -6.00 10.04 0.20
N LYS A 37 -5.86 10.83 1.28
CA LYS A 37 -5.22 12.15 1.22
C LYS A 37 -3.73 12.05 0.93
N LEU A 38 -3.04 11.08 1.53
CA LEU A 38 -1.60 10.89 1.38
C LEU A 38 -1.23 10.36 -0.02
N THR A 39 -1.95 9.35 -0.50
CA THR A 39 -1.58 8.61 -1.72
C THR A 39 -2.32 9.06 -2.96
N LEU A 40 -3.37 9.89 -2.80
CA LEU A 40 -4.33 10.28 -3.85
C LEU A 40 -5.07 9.10 -4.52
N MET A 41 -4.92 7.88 -4.03
CA MET A 41 -5.61 6.71 -4.58
C MET A 41 -7.12 6.77 -4.30
N PRO A 42 -7.98 6.33 -5.22
CA PRO A 42 -9.39 6.15 -4.95
C PRO A 42 -9.63 5.22 -3.75
N ARG A 43 -10.61 5.54 -2.92
CA ARG A 43 -10.96 4.73 -1.72
C ARG A 43 -11.12 3.25 -2.03
N ARG A 44 -11.76 2.90 -3.17
CA ARG A 44 -11.96 1.51 -3.59
C ARG A 44 -10.64 0.78 -3.82
N THR A 45 -9.65 1.44 -4.43
CA THR A 45 -8.30 0.90 -4.66
C THR A 45 -7.60 0.58 -3.34
N LEU A 46 -7.70 1.47 -2.35
CA LEU A 46 -7.13 1.25 -1.03
C LEU A 46 -7.80 0.07 -0.31
N GLN A 47 -9.13 0.02 -0.33
CA GLN A 47 -9.90 -1.08 0.26
C GLN A 47 -9.57 -2.42 -0.37
N ASP A 48 -9.52 -2.51 -1.71
CA ASP A 48 -9.17 -3.73 -2.42
C ASP A 48 -7.74 -4.19 -2.09
N ALA A 49 -6.79 -3.26 -2.04
CA ALA A 49 -5.40 -3.60 -1.72
C ALA A 49 -5.25 -4.11 -0.29
N ILE A 50 -5.84 -3.42 0.71
CA ILE A 50 -5.79 -3.79 2.13
C ILE A 50 -6.49 -5.14 2.36
N ALA A 51 -7.67 -5.35 1.77
CA ALA A 51 -8.39 -6.63 1.88
C ALA A 51 -7.57 -7.80 1.31
N ALA A 52 -6.72 -7.55 0.32
CA ALA A 52 -5.88 -8.53 -0.34
C ALA A 52 -4.51 -8.74 0.35
N PHE A 53 -4.25 -8.13 1.52
CA PHE A 53 -3.02 -8.38 2.30
C PHE A 53 -2.88 -9.84 2.72
N VAL A 54 -3.99 -10.48 3.09
CA VAL A 54 -4.03 -11.88 3.50
C VAL A 54 -3.50 -12.83 2.41
N ASP A 55 -3.70 -12.49 1.13
CA ASP A 55 -3.20 -13.29 0.00
C ASP A 55 -1.67 -13.44 -0.02
N ILE A 56 -0.96 -12.49 0.63
CA ILE A 56 0.51 -12.49 0.73
C ILE A 56 0.99 -12.71 2.17
N GLY A 57 0.08 -13.06 3.08
CA GLY A 57 0.36 -13.37 4.47
C GLY A 57 0.59 -12.16 5.38
N ILE A 58 0.28 -10.94 4.93
CA ILE A 58 0.27 -9.76 5.81
C ILE A 58 -1.09 -9.72 6.52
N GLU A 59 -1.05 -9.59 7.84
CA GLU A 59 -2.26 -9.43 8.67
C GLU A 59 -2.37 -8.00 9.17
N VAL A 60 -3.57 -7.43 9.06
CA VAL A 60 -3.87 -6.05 9.43
C VAL A 60 -5.17 -5.99 10.21
N ASP A 61 -5.13 -5.35 11.36
CA ASP A 61 -6.29 -5.09 12.21
C ASP A 61 -6.80 -3.67 12.00
N PHE A 62 -8.09 -3.45 12.21
CA PHE A 62 -8.65 -2.10 12.38
C PHE A 62 -8.93 -1.84 13.85
N VAL A 63 -8.15 -0.95 14.47
CA VAL A 63 -8.22 -0.61 15.90
C VAL A 63 -9.12 0.62 16.07
N GLN A 64 -10.15 0.51 16.91
CA GLN A 64 -11.05 1.62 17.27
C GLN A 64 -10.79 2.04 18.72
N GLN A 65 -10.71 3.35 18.98
CA GLN A 65 -10.65 3.89 20.34
C GLN A 65 -11.96 4.62 20.67
N GLY A 66 -12.97 3.89 21.15
CA GLY A 66 -14.18 4.47 21.76
C GLY A 66 -15.47 4.40 20.93
N GLN A 67 -16.52 5.07 21.43
CA GLN A 67 -17.93 4.86 21.03
C GLN A 67 -18.34 5.47 19.68
N ARG A 68 -17.45 6.22 18.99
CA ARG A 68 -17.72 6.72 17.64
C ARG A 68 -17.20 5.74 16.61
N HIS A 69 -18.10 5.13 15.85
CA HIS A 69 -17.81 4.06 14.89
C HIS A 69 -16.78 4.42 13.79
N ASN A 70 -16.40 5.69 13.63
CA ASN A 70 -15.56 6.19 12.54
C ASN A 70 -14.14 6.62 12.96
N GLU A 71 -13.79 6.55 14.24
CA GLU A 71 -12.46 6.97 14.76
C GLU A 71 -11.58 5.73 15.04
N GLY A 72 -11.09 5.10 13.97
CA GLY A 72 -10.14 3.99 14.05
C GLY A 72 -9.03 4.10 13.01
N TYR A 73 -8.01 3.26 13.16
CA TYR A 73 -6.84 3.17 12.28
C TYR A 73 -6.47 1.72 12.01
N TYR A 74 -5.80 1.47 10.89
CA TYR A 74 -5.22 0.17 10.58
C TYR A 74 -3.88 0.00 11.29
N ARG A 75 -3.61 -1.21 11.76
CA ARG A 75 -2.34 -1.60 12.37
C ARG A 75 -1.89 -2.92 11.76
N ILE A 76 -0.65 -2.97 11.27
CA ILE A 76 -0.04 -4.23 10.85
C ILE A 76 0.19 -5.09 12.10
N SER A 77 -0.38 -6.29 12.09
CA SER A 77 -0.23 -7.25 13.19
C SER A 77 0.91 -8.21 12.93
N THR A 78 1.12 -8.58 11.66
CA THR A 78 2.32 -9.27 11.20
C THR A 78 2.53 -9.06 9.71
N TRP A 79 3.80 -8.99 9.30
CA TRP A 79 4.19 -9.02 7.88
C TRP A 79 4.19 -10.45 7.31
N GLY A 80 4.03 -11.47 8.16
CA GLY A 80 4.06 -12.88 7.79
C GLY A 80 5.33 -13.25 7.04
N PRO A 81 5.24 -13.80 5.80
CA PRO A 81 6.40 -14.21 5.02
C PRO A 81 7.14 -13.04 4.35
N ILE A 82 6.60 -11.83 4.41
CA ILE A 82 7.19 -10.65 3.76
C ILE A 82 8.21 -10.00 4.70
N SER A 83 9.38 -9.65 4.18
CA SER A 83 10.39 -8.90 4.96
C SER A 83 10.07 -7.41 4.96
N SER A 84 9.60 -6.88 6.10
CA SER A 84 9.39 -5.43 6.29
C SER A 84 10.69 -4.63 6.10
N ALA A 85 11.82 -5.17 6.56
CA ALA A 85 13.13 -4.55 6.41
C ALA A 85 13.53 -4.37 4.94
N TRP A 86 13.23 -5.36 4.10
CA TRP A 86 13.46 -5.25 2.66
C TRP A 86 12.54 -4.22 2.01
N VAL A 87 11.28 -4.14 2.43
CA VAL A 87 10.34 -3.13 1.94
C VAL A 87 10.83 -1.72 2.29
N ASN A 88 11.26 -1.51 3.54
CA ASN A 88 11.82 -0.25 4.01
C ASN A 88 13.05 0.15 3.19
N SER A 89 13.99 -0.77 2.94
CA SER A 89 15.20 -0.46 2.18
C SER A 89 14.97 -0.18 0.68
N HIS A 90 13.80 -0.52 0.15
CA HIS A 90 13.41 -0.28 -1.24
C HIS A 90 12.19 0.65 -1.36
N PHE A 91 11.81 1.33 -0.28
CA PHE A 91 10.53 2.03 -0.20
C PHE A 91 10.40 3.11 -1.28
N GLU A 92 11.45 3.91 -1.50
CA GLU A 92 11.43 4.96 -2.52
C GLU A 92 11.26 4.42 -3.94
N GLN A 93 11.90 3.29 -4.30
CA GLN A 93 11.72 2.68 -5.62
C GLN A 93 10.30 2.10 -5.77
N ILE A 94 9.77 1.48 -4.73
CA ILE A 94 8.40 0.97 -4.71
C ILE A 94 7.42 2.14 -4.89
N LYS A 95 7.59 3.21 -4.12
CA LYS A 95 6.77 4.42 -4.16
C LYS A 95 6.74 5.03 -5.55
N GLN A 96 7.89 5.19 -6.20
CA GLN A 96 7.98 5.69 -7.58
C GLN A 96 7.08 4.89 -8.52
N HIS A 97 7.16 3.57 -8.51
CA HIS A 97 6.32 2.73 -9.39
C HIS A 97 4.82 2.77 -9.09
N ILE A 98 4.44 3.17 -7.87
CA ILE A 98 3.05 3.16 -7.40
C ILE A 98 2.39 4.53 -7.58
N GLU A 99 3.12 5.60 -7.32
CA GLU A 99 2.67 7.00 -7.40
C GLU A 99 2.95 7.65 -8.76
N MET A 100 3.79 7.05 -9.61
CA MET A 100 3.92 7.49 -11.00
C MET A 100 2.55 7.50 -11.66
N VAL A 101 2.12 8.70 -12.04
CA VAL A 101 0.98 8.90 -12.94
C VAL A 101 1.36 8.17 -14.22
N ASP A 102 0.51 7.24 -14.67
CA ASP A 102 0.66 6.67 -15.99
C ASP A 102 0.58 7.85 -16.98
N GLU A 103 1.73 8.32 -17.49
CA GLU A 103 1.78 9.26 -18.61
C GLU A 103 0.89 8.66 -19.70
N PRO A 104 -0.12 9.39 -20.20
CA PRO A 104 -1.01 8.85 -21.21
C PRO A 104 -0.13 8.43 -22.37
N SER A 105 -0.14 7.12 -22.64
CA SER A 105 0.62 6.51 -23.71
C SER A 105 0.35 7.35 -24.96
N MET A 106 1.37 8.05 -25.46
CA MET A 106 1.25 8.78 -26.71
C MET A 106 0.79 7.78 -27.76
N VAL A 107 -0.49 7.90 -28.11
CA VAL A 107 -1.16 7.12 -29.14
C VAL A 107 -0.30 7.25 -30.39
N ARG A 108 0.25 6.12 -30.85
CA ARG A 108 0.75 5.98 -32.21
C ARG A 108 -0.42 5.81 -33.16
#